data_AF-A0A2R8G1B4-F1
#
_entry.id   AF-A0A2R8G1B4-F1
#
_cell.length_a   1.000
_cell.length_b   1.000
_cell.length_c   1.000
_cell.angle_alpha   90.00
_cell.angle_beta   90.00
_cell.angle_gamma   90.00
#
_symmetry.space_group_name_H-M   'P 1'
#
loop_
_entity.id
_entity.type
_entity.pdbx_description
1 polymer ?
#
loop_
_entity_poly.entity_id
_entity_poly.type
_entity_poly.pdbx_seq_one_letter_code
_entity_poly.pdbx_strand_id
1 'polypeptide(L)'
;QEPLGEDRDGKAVYLKDIWPSTKAVADAVLNVSAGMFHKQYAAVFEGTQEWQDIEVDDNPTYQWPEESTYIRQTPFFLDMGKEPEPVQDIHNARILAMLGDSVTTDHISPAGNIKRDSPAGKYL
;
A
#
# COMPACT_ATOMS: atom_id res chain seq x y z
N GLN A 1 -7.53 28.58 21.55
CA GLN A 1 -7.29 30.03 21.79
C GLN A 1 -5.81 30.33 22.00
N GLU A 2 -4.92 29.36 21.82
CA GLU A 2 -3.47 29.55 21.89
C GLU A 2 -2.91 29.87 20.49
N PRO A 3 -1.87 30.71 20.40
CA PRO A 3 -1.17 30.94 19.14
C PRO A 3 -0.35 29.72 18.73
N LEU A 4 -0.17 29.54 17.42
CA LEU A 4 0.72 28.52 16.84
C LEU A 4 2.20 28.93 16.95
N GLY A 5 2.46 30.24 17.06
CA GLY A 5 3.79 30.82 17.18
C GLY A 5 3.74 32.34 17.02
N GLU A 6 4.90 32.95 16.88
CA GLU A 6 5.04 34.37 16.57
C GLU A 6 5.56 34.53 15.12
N ASP A 7 5.10 35.57 14.42
CA ASP A 7 5.69 35.94 13.14
C ASP A 7 7.04 36.65 13.31
N ARG A 8 7.62 37.10 12.20
CA ARG A 8 8.93 37.77 12.20
C ARG A 8 8.95 39.09 12.99
N ASP A 9 7.77 39.66 13.24
CA ASP A 9 7.60 40.92 13.96
C ASP A 9 7.19 40.66 15.44
N GLY A 10 7.22 39.40 15.89
CA GLY A 10 6.86 39.00 17.25
C GLY A 10 5.35 38.95 17.50
N LYS A 11 4.52 39.01 16.45
CA LYS A 11 3.06 38.99 16.59
C LYS A 11 2.56 37.55 16.66
N ALA A 12 1.71 37.28 17.66
CA ALA A 12 1.04 35.99 17.81
C ALA A 12 0.23 35.62 16.56
N VAL A 13 0.55 34.47 15.96
CA VAL A 13 -0.14 33.87 14.80
C VAL A 13 -1.06 32.76 15.29
N TYR A 14 -2.32 32.81 14.88
CA TYR A 14 -3.33 31.81 15.21
C TYR A 14 -3.73 30.98 13.98
N LEU A 15 -4.32 29.81 14.20
CA LEU A 15 -4.83 28.96 13.11
C LEU A 15 -5.75 29.72 12.15
N LYS A 16 -6.62 30.59 12.67
CA LYS A 16 -7.54 31.43 11.88
C LYS A 16 -6.82 32.41 10.95
N ASP A 17 -5.58 32.79 11.26
CA ASP A 17 -4.83 33.78 10.49
C ASP A 17 -4.19 33.14 9.25
N ILE A 18 -4.00 31.81 9.25
CA ILE A 18 -3.39 31.04 8.15
C ILE A 18 -4.36 30.09 7.46
N TRP A 19 -5.56 29.87 8.02
CA TRP A 19 -6.54 28.99 7.42
C TRP A 19 -7.13 29.63 6.16
N PRO A 20 -7.03 28.98 4.99
CA PRO A 20 -7.53 29.56 3.75
C PRO A 20 -9.06 29.68 3.78
N SER A 21 -9.59 30.77 3.25
CA SER A 21 -11.03 30.89 3.03
C SER A 21 -11.50 29.98 1.89
N THR A 22 -12.77 29.59 1.89
CA THR A 22 -13.38 28.83 0.77
C THR A 22 -13.17 29.52 -0.57
N LYS A 23 -13.24 30.86 -0.61
CA LYS A 23 -12.96 31.64 -1.82
C LYS A 23 -11.51 31.50 -2.28
N ALA A 24 -10.54 31.61 -1.36
CA ALA A 24 -9.13 31.45 -1.69
C ALA A 24 -8.82 30.05 -2.25
N VAL A 25 -9.44 29.00 -1.70
CA VAL A 25 -9.32 27.63 -2.23
C VAL A 25 -9.94 27.53 -3.63
N ALA A 26 -11.15 28.07 -3.84
CA ALA A 26 -11.81 28.05 -5.15
C ALA A 26 -11.00 28.79 -6.22
N ASP A 27 -10.48 29.98 -5.89
CA ASP A 27 -9.65 30.78 -6.78
C ASP A 27 -8.33 30.03 -7.12
N ALA A 28 -7.75 29.30 -6.16
CA ALA A 28 -6.56 28.47 -6.41
C ALA A 28 -6.85 27.30 -7.36
N VAL A 29 -7.98 26.60 -7.18
CA VAL A 29 -8.39 25.46 -8.03
C VAL A 29 -8.59 25.90 -9.48
N LEU A 30 -9.06 27.13 -9.73
CA LEU A 30 -9.19 27.67 -11.10
C LEU A 30 -7.85 27.79 -11.85
N ASN A 31 -6.72 27.79 -11.15
CA ASN A 31 -5.40 27.80 -11.79
C ASN A 31 -4.96 26.41 -12.30
N VAL A 32 -5.68 25.35 -11.93
CA VAL A 32 -5.44 24.00 -12.46
C VAL A 32 -5.92 23.94 -13.90
N SER A 33 -5.04 23.56 -14.82
CA SER A 33 -5.33 23.53 -16.26
C SER A 33 -5.18 22.14 -16.87
N ALA A 34 -5.89 21.88 -17.98
CA ALA A 34 -5.76 20.65 -18.74
C ALA A 34 -4.31 20.36 -19.18
N GLY A 35 -3.52 21.40 -19.48
CA GLY A 35 -2.12 21.28 -19.83
C GLY A 35 -1.26 20.68 -18.71
N MET A 36 -1.59 20.94 -17.44
CA MET A 36 -0.92 20.32 -16.30
C MET A 36 -1.13 18.79 -16.30
N PHE A 37 -2.36 18.33 -16.58
CA PHE A 37 -2.66 16.90 -16.67
C PHE A 37 -1.95 16.26 -17.86
N HIS A 38 -2.05 16.84 -19.06
CA HIS A 38 -1.37 16.30 -20.24
C HIS A 38 0.13 16.13 -20.02
N LYS A 39 0.78 17.11 -19.38
CA LYS A 39 2.20 17.02 -19.05
C LYS A 39 2.51 15.85 -18.12
N GLN A 40 1.75 15.68 -17.04
CA GLN A 40 2.00 14.59 -16.07
C GLN A 40 1.71 13.22 -16.65
N TYR A 41 0.63 13.06 -17.41
CA TYR A 41 0.26 11.79 -18.04
C TYR A 41 1.16 11.39 -19.20
N ALA A 42 1.78 12.35 -19.90
CA ALA A 42 2.73 12.05 -20.96
C ALA A 42 3.97 11.28 -20.45
N ALA A 43 4.39 11.54 -19.20
CA ALA A 43 5.59 10.97 -18.61
C ALA A 43 5.32 9.85 -17.58
N VAL A 44 4.07 9.46 -17.37
CA VAL A 44 3.69 8.53 -16.28
C VAL A 44 4.35 7.15 -16.42
N PHE A 45 4.68 6.74 -17.64
CA PHE A 45 5.33 5.46 -17.93
C PHE A 45 6.85 5.57 -18.08
N GLU A 46 7.42 6.78 -18.10
CA GLU A 46 8.87 6.95 -18.19
C GLU A 46 9.55 6.50 -16.90
N GLY A 47 8.93 6.74 -15.74
CA GLY A 47 9.51 6.41 -14.44
C GLY A 47 10.78 7.21 -14.14
N THR A 48 11.48 6.85 -13.05
CA THR A 48 12.80 7.42 -12.73
C THR A 48 13.92 6.64 -13.43
N GLN A 49 15.15 7.15 -13.41
CA GLN A 49 16.29 6.42 -13.95
C GLN A 49 16.45 5.05 -13.28
N GLU A 50 16.25 4.97 -11.97
CA GLU A 50 16.31 3.73 -11.21
C GLU A 50 15.24 2.72 -11.65
N TRP A 51 14.07 3.19 -12.10
CA TRP A 51 13.03 2.32 -12.64
C TRP A 51 13.41 1.76 -14.01
N GLN A 52 14.01 2.59 -14.87
CA GLN A 52 14.45 2.20 -16.21
C GLN A 52 15.66 1.27 -16.17
N ASP A 53 16.51 1.39 -15.15
CA ASP A 53 17.71 0.57 -14.96
C ASP A 53 17.43 -0.83 -14.40
N ILE A 54 16.17 -1.16 -14.06
CA ILE A 54 15.80 -2.51 -13.60
C ILE A 54 15.97 -3.49 -14.77
N GLU A 55 16.95 -4.39 -14.63
CA GLU A 55 17.13 -5.49 -15.57
C GLU A 55 15.94 -6.45 -15.49
N VAL A 56 15.36 -6.76 -16.65
CA VAL A 56 14.23 -7.69 -16.79
C VAL A 56 14.55 -8.72 -17.85
N ASP A 57 14.18 -9.98 -17.59
CA ASP A 57 14.23 -11.04 -18.59
C ASP A 57 12.98 -11.00 -19.48
N ASP A 58 13.12 -11.36 -20.75
CA ASP A 58 12.02 -11.48 -21.73
C ASP A 58 11.34 -12.87 -21.70
N ASN A 59 11.62 -13.67 -20.67
CA ASN A 59 11.08 -15.00 -20.50
C ASN A 59 9.54 -14.98 -20.36
N PRO A 60 8.80 -15.90 -20.99
CA PRO A 60 7.34 -15.97 -20.90
C PRO A 60 6.84 -16.43 -19.52
N THR A 61 7.72 -17.04 -18.72
CA THR A 61 7.45 -17.49 -17.35
C THR A 61 8.50 -16.92 -16.40
N TYR A 62 8.06 -16.52 -15.21
CA TYR A 62 8.95 -16.01 -14.17
C TYR A 62 9.91 -17.08 -13.66
N GLN A 63 11.20 -16.74 -13.58
CA GLN A 63 12.23 -17.59 -12.98
C GLN A 63 12.20 -17.41 -11.46
N TRP A 64 11.73 -18.42 -10.73
CA TRP A 64 11.59 -18.35 -9.27
C TRP A 64 12.95 -18.55 -8.58
N PRO A 65 13.55 -17.52 -7.95
CA PRO A 65 14.84 -17.69 -7.29
C PRO A 65 14.64 -18.43 -5.95
N GLU A 66 15.35 -19.55 -5.73
CA GLU A 66 15.18 -20.38 -4.52
C GLU A 66 15.50 -19.62 -3.23
N GLU A 67 16.54 -18.76 -3.27
CA GLU A 67 17.00 -17.97 -2.13
C GLU A 67 16.16 -16.70 -1.89
N SER A 68 15.22 -16.37 -2.78
CA SER A 68 14.40 -15.18 -2.64
C SER A 68 13.51 -15.27 -1.40
N THR A 69 13.57 -14.27 -0.54
CA THR A 69 12.66 -14.11 0.61
C THR A 69 11.48 -13.19 0.29
N TYR A 70 11.48 -12.54 -0.87
CA TYR A 70 10.44 -11.59 -1.31
C TYR A 70 9.43 -12.19 -2.29
N ILE A 71 9.93 -12.86 -3.33
CA ILE A 71 9.11 -13.49 -4.38
C ILE A 71 9.32 -14.99 -4.31
N ARG A 72 8.27 -15.75 -4.01
CA ARG A 72 8.29 -17.21 -3.92
C ARG A 72 7.11 -17.82 -4.68
N GLN A 73 7.33 -18.98 -5.28
CA GLN A 73 6.25 -19.73 -5.91
C GLN A 73 5.28 -20.24 -4.84
N THR A 74 4.00 -19.86 -4.95
CA THR A 74 2.98 -20.28 -4.00
C THR A 74 2.46 -21.68 -4.34
N PRO A 75 2.07 -22.48 -3.34
CA PRO A 75 1.63 -23.86 -3.56
C PRO A 75 0.19 -23.98 -4.09
N PHE A 76 -0.52 -22.87 -4.31
CA PHE A 76 -1.96 -22.85 -4.60
C PHE A 76 -2.37 -23.70 -5.81
N PHE A 77 -1.45 -23.92 -6.76
CA PHE A 77 -1.70 -24.62 -8.02
C PHE A 77 -1.00 -25.98 -8.14
N LEU A 78 -0.24 -26.42 -7.12
CA LEU A 78 0.57 -27.65 -7.24
C LEU A 78 -0.26 -28.89 -7.52
N ASP A 79 -1.43 -29.00 -6.88
CA ASP A 79 -2.33 -30.15 -6.99
C ASP A 79 -3.62 -29.83 -7.75
N MET A 80 -3.63 -28.73 -8.52
CA MET A 80 -4.84 -28.28 -9.22
C MET A 80 -5.03 -29.05 -10.53
N GLY A 81 -6.04 -29.92 -10.55
CA GLY A 81 -6.49 -30.60 -11.77
C GLY A 81 -7.17 -29.64 -12.76
N LYS A 82 -7.28 -30.09 -14.01
CA LYS A 82 -8.02 -29.36 -15.06
C LYS A 82 -9.50 -29.21 -14.73
N GLU A 83 -10.08 -30.28 -14.19
CA GLU A 83 -11.45 -30.30 -13.69
C GLU A 83 -11.40 -30.20 -12.16
N PRO A 84 -12.21 -29.33 -11.53
CA PRO A 84 -12.24 -29.22 -10.09
C PRO A 84 -12.87 -30.47 -9.46
N GLU A 85 -12.26 -30.94 -8.38
CA GLU A 85 -12.87 -31.99 -7.56
C GLU A 85 -14.21 -31.52 -6.97
N PRO A 86 -15.19 -32.42 -6.79
CA PRO A 86 -16.45 -32.07 -6.14
C PRO A 86 -16.23 -31.53 -4.72
N VAL A 87 -17.05 -30.56 -4.31
CA VAL A 87 -17.05 -30.06 -2.93
C VAL A 87 -17.43 -31.20 -1.99
N GLN A 88 -16.66 -31.35 -0.91
CA GLN A 88 -16.88 -32.36 0.13
C GLN A 88 -17.20 -31.72 1.47
N ASP A 89 -17.89 -32.47 2.32
CA ASP A 89 -18.17 -32.06 3.69
C ASP A 89 -16.88 -32.06 4.53
N ILE A 90 -16.77 -31.07 5.41
CA ILE A 90 -15.67 -30.99 6.38
C ILE A 90 -16.08 -31.76 7.64
N HIS A 91 -15.40 -32.87 7.92
CA HIS A 91 -15.64 -33.68 9.11
C HIS A 91 -14.56 -33.48 10.18
N ASN A 92 -14.94 -33.47 11.46
CA ASN A 92 -14.02 -33.41 12.62
C ASN A 92 -13.10 -32.18 12.67
N ALA A 93 -13.52 -31.04 12.11
CA ALA A 93 -12.77 -29.79 12.20
C ALA A 93 -12.64 -29.30 13.66
N ARG A 94 -11.54 -28.58 13.94
CA ARG A 94 -11.31 -27.90 15.21
C ARG A 94 -11.37 -26.40 15.02
N ILE A 95 -11.82 -25.69 16.05
CA ILE A 95 -11.81 -24.22 16.08
C ILE A 95 -10.34 -23.77 16.18
N LEU A 96 -9.84 -23.08 15.14
CA LEU A 96 -8.50 -22.48 15.14
C LEU A 96 -8.45 -21.19 15.96
N ALA A 97 -9.50 -20.37 15.86
CA ALA A 97 -9.65 -19.13 16.60
C ALA A 97 -11.13 -18.85 16.89
N MET A 98 -11.42 -18.31 18.07
CA MET A 98 -12.73 -17.78 18.43
C MET A 98 -12.57 -16.28 18.65
N LEU A 99 -13.24 -15.49 17.80
CA LEU A 99 -13.03 -14.05 17.71
C LEU A 99 -14.31 -13.31 18.11
N GLY A 100 -14.14 -12.10 18.65
CA GLY A 100 -15.25 -11.20 18.95
C GLY A 100 -15.58 -10.27 17.80
N ASP A 101 -16.25 -9.17 18.10
CA ASP A 101 -16.61 -8.15 17.12
C ASP A 101 -15.42 -7.29 16.68
N SER A 102 -15.59 -6.57 15.57
CA SER A 102 -14.62 -5.58 15.05
C SER A 102 -13.24 -6.12 14.68
N VAL A 103 -13.16 -7.41 14.28
CA VAL A 103 -11.96 -7.98 13.67
C VAL A 103 -11.75 -7.38 12.28
N THR A 104 -10.81 -6.44 12.18
CA THR A 104 -10.37 -5.85 10.91
C THR A 104 -9.42 -6.77 10.15
N THR A 105 -9.20 -6.49 8.86
CA THR A 105 -8.22 -7.19 8.02
C THR A 105 -6.79 -7.03 8.52
N ASP A 106 -6.45 -5.94 9.22
CA ASP A 106 -5.11 -5.74 9.78
C ASP A 106 -4.83 -6.71 10.94
N HIS A 107 -5.86 -7.17 11.65
CA HIS A 107 -5.70 -8.25 12.64
C HIS A 107 -5.45 -9.61 11.98
N ILE A 108 -6.04 -9.85 10.80
CA ILE A 108 -5.95 -11.13 10.07
C ILE A 108 -4.66 -11.19 9.25
N SER A 109 -4.26 -10.05 8.67
CA SER A 109 -3.16 -9.89 7.73
C SER A 109 -2.48 -8.53 7.96
N PRO A 110 -1.61 -8.41 8.98
CA PRO A 110 -0.96 -7.15 9.31
C PRO A 110 -0.01 -6.71 8.18
N ALA A 111 -0.07 -5.43 7.81
CA ALA A 111 0.78 -4.85 6.75
C ALA A 111 1.98 -4.04 7.29
N GLY A 112 2.08 -3.91 8.61
CA GLY A 112 3.10 -3.11 9.29
C GLY A 112 4.33 -3.91 9.74
N ASN A 113 4.89 -3.52 10.87
CA ASN A 113 6.13 -4.09 11.39
C ASN A 113 6.02 -5.60 11.68
N ILE A 114 7.03 -6.36 11.27
CA ILE A 114 7.19 -7.77 11.62
C ILE A 114 7.84 -7.86 13.01
N LYS A 115 7.14 -8.41 13.99
CA LYS A 115 7.69 -8.60 15.35
C LYS A 115 8.80 -9.65 15.34
N ARG A 116 9.93 -9.36 15.98
CA ARG A 116 11.11 -10.24 16.04
C ARG A 116 10.82 -11.63 16.61
N ASP A 117 9.90 -11.74 17.57
CA ASP A 117 9.52 -12.98 18.23
C ASP A 117 8.38 -13.74 17.54
N SER A 118 7.80 -13.18 16.46
CA SER A 118 6.76 -13.83 15.65
C SER A 118 7.31 -14.98 14.78
N PRO A 119 6.46 -15.87 14.24
CA PRO A 119 6.89 -16.88 13.29
C PRO A 119 7.61 -16.30 12.06
N ALA A 120 7.10 -15.20 11.48
CA ALA A 120 7.74 -14.54 10.35
C ALA A 120 9.10 -13.93 10.73
N GLY A 121 9.22 -13.33 11.91
CA GLY A 121 10.48 -12.75 12.41
C GLY A 121 11.57 -13.75 12.77
N LYS A 122 11.22 -15.04 12.94
CA LYS A 122 12.18 -16.15 13.10
C LYS A 122 12.56 -16.81 11.78
N TYR A 123 11.67 -16.70 10.78
CA TYR A 123 11.88 -17.27 9.46
C TYR A 123 12.83 -16.42 8.60
N LEU A 124 12.69 -15.08 8.71
CA LEU A 124 13.59 -14.09 8.10
C LEU A 124 14.88 -13.93 8.91
#